data_AF-A0A519Y808-F1
#
_entry.id   AF-A0A519Y808-F1
#
_cell.length_a   1.000
_cell.length_b   1.000
_cell.length_c   1.000
_cell.angle_alpha   90.00
_cell.angle_beta   90.00
_cell.angle_gamma   90.00
#
_symmetry.space_group_name_H-M   'P 1'
#
loop_
_entity.id
_entity.type
_entity.pdbx_description
1 polymer ?
#
loop_
_entity_poly.entity_id
_entity_poly.type
_entity_poly.pdbx_seq_one_letter_code
_entity_poly.pdbx_strand_id
1 'polypeptide(L)'
;MSAPLAKAGAQQELFTLLKNDYALNTIRLRVWVNPPGGYNNAADVLAKAQRAQALGYRLLIDFHYSDDFADPGKQTKPAAWQNYTVDQLKLAVYEHTSSVLTLLKTNGITPEWVQVGNETNDGMLWPEGRLTVNGFANFSAFVNQGYAAVKAVSPTTKVIVHFANGQNNGAFRYYFDGLKANNANWDVIGLSLYPDADTWPTFTAQAQANMNDMVARYPGKEVMVVETGLANYVPVATRQMLLDLLAKTQAVPGNKGLGVLYWEPQAYNWKGYMLGAWGTDGRATVAMDGFLPAPTPPLVNNPGFEYTAATQNPLGWTTTSTADADADKTEGPGHSGQFQLTHYKATAYSVTTSQVISNLPNGTYTLRAWVQSGGGQTTCQLYGRSGTAEQAR
;
A
#
# COMPACT_ATOMS: atom_id res chain seq x y z
N MET A 1 21.75 0.04 -2.67
CA MET A 1 21.33 0.65 -1.40
C MET A 1 21.88 -0.19 -0.27
N SER A 2 22.24 0.41 0.86
CA SER A 2 22.54 -0.34 2.10
C SER A 2 21.33 -1.18 2.52
N ALA A 3 21.57 -2.29 3.20
CA ALA A 3 20.48 -3.11 3.74
C ALA A 3 19.65 -2.28 4.75
N PRO A 4 18.31 -2.38 4.72
CA PRO A 4 17.46 -1.69 5.68
C PRO A 4 17.73 -2.16 7.11
N LEU A 5 17.41 -1.29 8.08
CA LEU A 5 17.51 -1.60 9.50
C LEU A 5 16.18 -2.20 10.00
N ALA A 6 16.26 -3.38 10.60
CA ALA A 6 15.15 -4.03 11.30
C ALA A 6 14.71 -3.21 12.53
N LYS A 7 13.52 -3.52 13.09
CA LYS A 7 13.04 -2.90 14.34
C LYS A 7 14.01 -3.05 15.50
N ALA A 8 14.75 -4.16 15.54
CA ALA A 8 15.81 -4.41 16.53
C ALA A 8 17.11 -3.62 16.28
N GLY A 9 17.19 -2.83 15.20
CA GLY A 9 18.33 -1.98 14.87
C GLY A 9 19.46 -2.66 14.07
N ALA A 10 19.35 -3.95 13.77
CA ALA A 10 20.32 -4.67 12.94
C ALA A 10 20.02 -4.52 11.44
N GLN A 11 21.07 -4.49 10.60
CA GLN A 11 20.88 -4.57 9.16
C GLN A 11 20.33 -5.94 8.76
N GLN A 12 19.33 -5.96 7.89
CA GLN A 12 18.68 -7.19 7.45
C GLN A 12 18.29 -7.11 5.98
N GLU A 13 18.25 -8.27 5.31
CA GLU A 13 17.72 -8.38 3.96
C GLU A 13 16.22 -7.98 3.96
N LEU A 14 15.81 -7.20 2.96
CA LEU A 14 14.50 -6.53 2.92
C LEU A 14 13.32 -7.50 3.04
N PHE A 15 13.27 -8.60 2.29
CA PHE A 15 12.13 -9.52 2.34
C PHE A 15 12.03 -10.25 3.68
N THR A 16 13.17 -10.57 4.29
CA THR A 16 13.20 -11.15 5.63
C THR A 16 12.67 -10.16 6.66
N LEU A 17 13.08 -8.89 6.57
CA LEU A 17 12.60 -7.80 7.42
C LEU A 17 11.09 -7.59 7.25
N LEU A 18 10.60 -7.47 6.01
CA LEU A 18 9.17 -7.29 5.71
C LEU A 18 8.31 -8.42 6.29
N LYS A 19 8.83 -9.65 6.31
CA LYS A 19 8.11 -10.82 6.83
C LYS A 19 8.04 -10.78 8.35
N ASN A 20 9.20 -10.59 8.98
CA ASN A 20 9.34 -10.75 10.43
C ASN A 20 8.80 -9.55 11.21
N ASP A 21 9.06 -8.33 10.72
CA ASP A 21 8.76 -7.11 11.48
C ASP A 21 7.37 -6.53 11.17
N TYR A 22 6.79 -6.92 10.02
CA TYR A 22 5.55 -6.36 9.49
C TYR A 22 4.53 -7.41 9.00
N ALA A 23 4.82 -8.69 9.23
CA ALA A 23 3.92 -9.81 8.90
C ALA A 23 3.47 -9.87 7.43
N LEU A 24 4.24 -9.29 6.50
CA LEU A 24 3.91 -9.37 5.08
C LEU A 24 4.04 -10.81 4.58
N ASN A 25 3.11 -11.20 3.71
CA ASN A 25 3.03 -12.57 3.19
C ASN A 25 2.97 -12.65 1.65
N THR A 26 2.93 -11.50 0.96
CA THR A 26 2.84 -11.43 -0.50
C THR A 26 3.83 -10.40 -1.05
N ILE A 27 4.53 -10.74 -2.14
CA ILE A 27 5.39 -9.81 -2.90
C ILE A 27 4.83 -9.64 -4.32
N ARG A 28 4.73 -8.38 -4.76
CA ARG A 28 4.36 -7.99 -6.13
C ARG A 28 5.60 -7.56 -6.90
N LEU A 29 5.81 -8.12 -8.08
CA LEU A 29 6.98 -7.87 -8.93
C LEU A 29 6.53 -7.46 -10.32
N ARG A 30 6.85 -6.22 -10.70
CA ARG A 30 6.67 -5.76 -12.08
C ARG A 30 7.68 -6.38 -13.04
N VAL A 31 7.25 -6.57 -14.28
CA VAL A 31 8.01 -7.11 -15.41
C VAL A 31 7.93 -6.14 -16.58
N TRP A 32 9.08 -5.74 -17.08
CA TRP A 32 9.27 -4.99 -18.32
C TRP A 32 9.87 -5.89 -19.38
N VAL A 33 9.67 -5.54 -20.65
CA VAL A 33 10.09 -6.39 -21.78
C VAL A 33 11.59 -6.28 -22.02
N ASN A 34 12.09 -5.10 -22.42
CA ASN A 34 13.50 -4.82 -22.68
C ASN A 34 13.98 -3.54 -21.95
N PRO A 35 13.96 -3.50 -20.60
CA PRO A 35 14.43 -2.35 -19.83
C PRO A 35 15.86 -1.94 -20.16
N PRO A 36 16.16 -0.65 -20.34
CA PRO A 36 17.52 -0.16 -20.26
C PRO A 36 18.05 -0.39 -18.83
N GLY A 37 19.22 -1.04 -18.72
CA GLY A 37 19.86 -1.33 -17.43
C GLY A 37 19.40 -2.61 -16.73
N GLY A 38 18.50 -3.40 -17.36
CA GLY A 38 18.18 -4.78 -16.93
C GLY A 38 17.23 -4.92 -15.73
N TYR A 39 17.00 -3.87 -14.95
CA TYR A 39 16.02 -3.92 -13.85
C TYR A 39 14.61 -4.20 -14.39
N ASN A 40 13.87 -5.06 -13.69
CA ASN A 40 12.52 -5.52 -14.03
C ASN A 40 12.41 -6.39 -15.29
N ASN A 41 13.51 -6.79 -15.94
CA ASN A 41 13.43 -7.84 -16.96
C ASN A 41 13.14 -9.22 -16.32
N ALA A 42 12.94 -10.23 -17.15
CA ALA A 42 12.68 -11.60 -16.72
C ALA A 42 13.74 -12.15 -15.74
N ALA A 43 15.02 -11.84 -15.93
CA ALA A 43 16.11 -12.33 -15.09
C ALA A 43 16.10 -11.67 -13.70
N ASP A 44 15.88 -10.35 -13.63
CA ASP A 44 15.74 -9.63 -12.36
C ASP A 44 14.47 -10.07 -11.61
N VAL A 45 13.37 -10.31 -12.33
CA VAL A 45 12.13 -10.84 -11.75
C VAL A 45 12.35 -12.23 -11.16
N LEU A 46 13.06 -13.12 -11.86
CA LEU A 46 13.42 -14.44 -11.34
C LEU A 46 14.25 -14.33 -10.06
N ALA A 47 15.28 -13.48 -10.05
CA ALA A 47 16.15 -13.30 -8.89
C ALA A 47 15.37 -12.81 -7.65
N LYS A 48 14.45 -11.85 -7.82
CA LYS A 48 13.57 -11.37 -6.75
C LYS A 48 12.56 -12.44 -6.33
N ALA A 49 11.98 -13.17 -7.28
CA ALA A 49 11.00 -14.22 -7.01
C ALA A 49 11.62 -15.39 -6.22
N GLN A 50 12.87 -15.79 -6.52
CA GLN A 50 13.60 -16.81 -5.77
C GLN A 50 13.81 -16.40 -4.30
N ARG A 51 14.21 -15.15 -4.05
CA ARG A 51 14.36 -14.61 -2.69
C ARG A 51 13.05 -14.63 -1.91
N ALA A 52 11.95 -14.22 -2.56
CA ALA A 52 10.63 -14.22 -1.95
C ALA A 52 10.15 -15.65 -1.64
N GLN A 53 10.30 -16.58 -2.59
CA GLN A 53 9.91 -17.99 -2.42
C GLN A 53 10.72 -18.72 -1.35
N ALA A 54 12.02 -18.41 -1.21
CA ALA A 54 12.85 -18.95 -0.13
C ALA A 54 12.32 -18.62 1.28
N LEU A 55 11.52 -17.55 1.40
CA LEU A 55 10.87 -17.13 2.63
C LEU A 55 9.38 -17.50 2.67
N GLY A 56 8.87 -18.25 1.69
CA GLY A 56 7.47 -18.68 1.63
C GLY A 56 6.48 -17.55 1.34
N TYR A 57 6.90 -16.51 0.62
CA TYR A 57 5.97 -15.47 0.15
C TYR A 57 5.08 -15.99 -0.98
N ARG A 58 3.82 -15.55 -0.99
CA ARG A 58 2.94 -15.60 -2.16
C ARG A 58 3.42 -14.57 -3.18
N LEU A 59 3.22 -14.84 -4.46
CA LEU A 59 3.72 -13.99 -5.55
C LEU A 59 2.61 -13.47 -6.46
N LEU A 60 2.67 -12.16 -6.75
CA LEU A 60 1.98 -11.50 -7.84
C LEU A 60 3.03 -11.05 -8.86
N ILE A 61 2.89 -11.49 -10.12
CA ILE A 61 3.75 -11.01 -11.22
C ILE A 61 2.95 -10.02 -12.07
N ASP A 62 3.51 -8.84 -12.31
CA ASP A 62 2.81 -7.73 -12.96
C ASP A 62 3.46 -7.35 -14.29
N PHE A 63 2.81 -7.71 -15.40
CA PHE A 63 3.32 -7.41 -16.73
C PHE A 63 2.89 -6.02 -17.16
N HIS A 64 3.86 -5.12 -17.32
CA HIS A 64 3.61 -3.78 -17.85
C HIS A 64 3.42 -3.77 -19.36
N TYR A 65 3.91 -4.79 -20.08
CA TYR A 65 4.00 -4.81 -21.55
C TYR A 65 4.59 -3.53 -22.14
N SER A 66 5.69 -3.07 -21.52
CA SER A 66 6.45 -1.87 -21.85
C SER A 66 7.92 -2.10 -21.50
N ASP A 67 8.83 -1.31 -22.06
CA ASP A 67 10.26 -1.30 -21.67
C ASP A 67 10.52 -0.40 -20.45
N ASP A 68 9.49 0.28 -19.96
CA ASP A 68 9.54 1.22 -18.84
C ASP A 68 8.20 1.21 -18.09
N PHE A 69 8.01 2.10 -17.11
CA PHE A 69 6.73 2.30 -16.43
C PHE A 69 5.55 2.39 -17.40
N ALA A 70 4.49 1.69 -17.03
CA ALA A 70 3.18 1.74 -17.66
C ALA A 70 2.21 2.19 -16.58
N ASP A 71 1.41 3.22 -16.86
CA ASP A 71 0.52 3.90 -15.93
C ASP A 71 -0.66 4.52 -16.72
N PRO A 72 -1.65 5.18 -16.09
CA PRO A 72 -2.81 5.74 -16.80
C PRO A 72 -2.46 6.76 -17.88
N GLY A 73 -1.31 7.45 -17.75
CA GLY A 73 -0.83 8.46 -18.70
C GLY A 73 0.16 7.92 -19.74
N LYS A 74 0.71 6.73 -19.53
CA LYS A 74 1.77 6.14 -20.36
C LYS A 74 1.57 4.63 -20.51
N GLN A 75 1.26 4.18 -21.72
CA GLN A 75 1.17 2.75 -22.07
C GLN A 75 1.99 2.46 -23.34
N THR A 76 3.22 2.97 -23.37
CA THR A 76 4.11 2.89 -24.54
C THR A 76 4.51 1.44 -24.82
N LYS A 77 4.33 0.99 -26.07
CA LYS A 77 4.80 -0.33 -26.51
C LYS A 77 6.31 -0.45 -26.37
N PRO A 78 6.85 -1.66 -26.12
CA PRO A 78 8.28 -1.93 -26.22
C PRO A 78 8.85 -1.49 -27.58
N ALA A 79 10.11 -1.06 -27.61
CA ALA A 79 10.79 -0.62 -28.82
C ALA A 79 10.74 -1.71 -29.92
N ALA A 80 10.90 -2.99 -29.52
CA ALA A 80 10.84 -4.14 -30.42
C ALA A 80 9.46 -4.35 -31.08
N TRP A 81 8.38 -3.78 -30.51
CA TRP A 81 7.01 -3.98 -30.95
C TRP A 81 6.40 -2.73 -31.60
N GLN A 82 7.18 -1.67 -31.80
CA GLN A 82 6.67 -0.38 -32.30
C GLN A 82 5.95 -0.50 -33.64
N ASN A 83 6.47 -1.34 -34.53
CA ASN A 83 5.94 -1.57 -35.87
C ASN A 83 5.04 -2.81 -35.98
N TYR A 84 4.65 -3.42 -34.86
CA TYR A 84 3.81 -4.61 -34.89
C TYR A 84 2.36 -4.26 -35.23
N THR A 85 1.74 -5.11 -36.06
CA THR A 85 0.28 -5.09 -36.26
C THR A 85 -0.45 -5.56 -35.00
N VAL A 86 -1.77 -5.37 -34.94
CA VAL A 86 -2.60 -5.89 -33.83
C VAL A 86 -2.43 -7.41 -33.66
N ASP A 87 -2.31 -8.17 -34.75
CA ASP A 87 -2.09 -9.63 -34.67
C ASP A 87 -0.71 -9.98 -34.12
N GLN A 88 0.31 -9.24 -34.51
CA GLN A 88 1.66 -9.42 -33.96
C GLN A 88 1.73 -9.01 -32.48
N LEU A 89 1.02 -7.95 -32.08
CA LEU A 89 0.93 -7.55 -30.67
C LEU A 89 0.20 -8.59 -29.81
N LYS A 90 -0.88 -9.19 -30.33
CA LYS A 90 -1.56 -10.33 -29.67
C LYS A 90 -0.58 -11.47 -29.40
N LEU A 91 0.18 -11.87 -30.42
CA LEU A 91 1.18 -12.93 -30.28
C LEU A 91 2.29 -12.54 -29.29
N ALA A 92 2.79 -11.31 -29.37
CA ALA A 92 3.84 -10.82 -28.49
C ALA A 92 3.43 -10.81 -27.00
N VAL A 93 2.18 -10.43 -26.70
CA VAL A 93 1.62 -10.53 -25.34
C VAL A 93 1.62 -11.98 -24.86
N TYR A 94 1.15 -12.91 -25.69
CA TYR A 94 1.11 -14.33 -25.34
C TYR A 94 2.51 -14.90 -25.09
N GLU A 95 3.46 -14.64 -25.99
CA GLU A 95 4.82 -15.17 -25.94
C GLU A 95 5.64 -14.56 -24.79
N HIS A 96 5.54 -13.26 -24.57
CA HIS A 96 6.24 -12.61 -23.45
C HIS A 96 5.72 -13.13 -22.11
N THR A 97 4.40 -13.23 -21.94
CA THR A 97 3.79 -13.76 -20.72
C THR A 97 4.19 -15.22 -20.51
N SER A 98 4.07 -16.06 -21.53
CA SER A 98 4.40 -17.48 -21.47
C SER A 98 5.89 -17.71 -21.16
N SER A 99 6.79 -16.95 -21.77
CA SER A 99 8.23 -17.11 -21.57
C SER A 99 8.66 -16.77 -20.15
N VAL A 100 8.19 -15.65 -19.59
CA VAL A 100 8.50 -15.25 -18.21
C VAL A 100 7.90 -16.23 -17.21
N LEU A 101 6.64 -16.65 -17.38
CA LEU A 101 6.02 -17.60 -16.47
C LEU A 101 6.64 -19.00 -16.58
N THR A 102 7.04 -19.41 -17.78
CA THR A 102 7.77 -20.68 -17.98
C THR A 102 9.13 -20.62 -17.29
N LEU A 103 9.86 -19.50 -17.39
CA LEU A 103 11.11 -19.29 -16.68
C LEU A 103 10.93 -19.43 -15.16
N LEU A 104 9.88 -18.85 -14.58
CA LEU A 104 9.57 -19.03 -13.16
C LEU A 104 9.23 -20.49 -12.84
N LYS A 105 8.36 -21.12 -13.63
CA LYS A 105 7.90 -22.50 -13.42
C LYS A 105 9.04 -23.51 -13.48
N THR A 106 9.97 -23.38 -14.44
CA THR A 106 11.14 -24.26 -14.54
C THR A 106 12.13 -24.09 -13.38
N ASN A 107 12.04 -22.97 -12.66
CA ASN A 107 12.77 -22.71 -11.41
C ASN A 107 11.94 -23.05 -10.16
N GLY A 108 10.86 -23.81 -10.29
CA GLY A 108 10.03 -24.25 -9.16
C GLY A 108 9.11 -23.18 -8.58
N ILE A 109 8.89 -22.07 -9.30
CA ILE A 109 8.10 -20.94 -8.84
C ILE A 109 6.80 -20.85 -9.63
N THR A 110 5.67 -20.96 -8.93
CA THR A 110 4.34 -20.73 -9.50
C THR A 110 3.72 -19.50 -8.83
N PRO A 111 3.55 -18.37 -9.55
CA PRO A 111 2.84 -17.22 -9.00
C PRO A 111 1.39 -17.56 -8.66
N GLU A 112 0.88 -16.97 -7.58
CA GLU A 112 -0.53 -17.11 -7.23
C GLU A 112 -1.40 -16.20 -8.10
N TRP A 113 -0.87 -15.02 -8.46
CA TRP A 113 -1.52 -14.08 -9.36
C TRP A 113 -0.60 -13.56 -10.45
N VAL A 114 -1.21 -13.20 -11.57
CA VAL A 114 -0.57 -12.47 -12.68
C VAL A 114 -1.45 -11.31 -13.11
N GLN A 115 -0.90 -10.09 -13.16
CA GLN A 115 -1.55 -8.95 -13.80
C GLN A 115 -1.23 -8.94 -15.30
N VAL A 116 -2.28 -8.81 -16.12
CA VAL A 116 -2.16 -8.59 -17.57
C VAL A 116 -2.32 -7.09 -17.82
N GLY A 117 -1.21 -6.36 -17.73
CA GLY A 117 -1.17 -4.90 -17.79
C GLY A 117 -1.13 -4.27 -16.40
N ASN A 118 -0.50 -3.09 -16.31
CA ASN A 118 -0.48 -2.25 -15.11
C ASN A 118 -1.29 -0.96 -15.35
N GLU A 119 -2.23 -0.66 -14.46
CA GLU A 119 -3.09 0.55 -14.51
C GLU A 119 -3.59 0.88 -15.93
N THR A 120 -4.22 -0.10 -16.58
CA THR A 120 -4.60 -0.04 -17.99
C THR A 120 -5.88 0.78 -18.22
N ASN A 121 -5.97 1.96 -17.59
CA ASN A 121 -7.17 2.78 -17.51
C ASN A 121 -7.72 3.19 -18.88
N ASP A 122 -6.82 3.46 -19.83
CA ASP A 122 -7.14 3.74 -21.23
C ASP A 122 -6.55 2.64 -22.13
N GLY A 123 -6.53 1.40 -21.63
CA GLY A 123 -6.00 0.21 -22.29
C GLY A 123 -4.49 0.04 -22.15
N MET A 124 -3.85 -0.69 -23.07
CA MET A 124 -2.40 -0.93 -23.08
C MET A 124 -1.85 -0.98 -24.50
N LEU A 125 -0.52 -0.97 -24.67
CA LEU A 125 0.14 -1.05 -25.99
C LEU A 125 -0.39 0.01 -26.97
N TRP A 126 -0.25 1.28 -26.60
CA TRP A 126 -0.78 2.38 -27.40
C TRP A 126 -0.02 2.59 -28.71
N PRO A 127 -0.71 2.98 -29.81
CA PRO A 127 -2.14 3.33 -29.84
C PRO A 127 -3.12 2.15 -30.01
N GLU A 128 -2.67 0.97 -30.43
CA GLU A 128 -3.55 -0.11 -30.92
C GLU A 128 -4.52 -0.63 -29.87
N GLY A 129 -4.09 -0.72 -28.61
CA GLY A 129 -4.96 -1.11 -27.50
C GLY A 129 -5.52 0.06 -26.70
N ARG A 130 -5.43 1.31 -27.22
CA ARG A 130 -5.95 2.50 -26.53
C ARG A 130 -7.47 2.62 -26.64
N LEU A 131 -8.17 2.65 -25.50
CA LEU A 131 -9.64 2.61 -25.49
C LEU A 131 -10.28 3.87 -26.10
N THR A 132 -9.75 5.04 -25.79
CA THR A 132 -10.23 6.33 -26.32
C THR A 132 -10.02 6.50 -27.84
N VAL A 133 -9.20 5.64 -28.46
CA VAL A 133 -8.92 5.67 -29.91
C VAL A 133 -9.63 4.53 -30.63
N ASN A 134 -9.56 3.31 -30.09
CA ASN A 134 -9.96 2.09 -30.80
C ASN A 134 -11.13 1.34 -30.13
N GLY A 135 -11.66 1.85 -29.02
CA GLY A 135 -12.62 1.12 -28.19
C GLY A 135 -12.01 -0.13 -27.56
N PHE A 136 -12.87 -1.05 -27.11
CA PHE A 136 -12.46 -2.20 -26.29
C PHE A 136 -11.97 -3.42 -27.06
N ALA A 137 -12.19 -3.51 -28.37
CA ALA A 137 -11.98 -4.75 -29.12
C ALA A 137 -10.52 -5.23 -29.07
N ASN A 138 -9.57 -4.37 -29.47
CA ASN A 138 -8.14 -4.71 -29.46
C ASN A 138 -7.62 -4.95 -28.05
N PHE A 139 -7.98 -4.08 -27.10
CA PHE A 139 -7.55 -4.21 -25.71
C PHE A 139 -8.04 -5.53 -25.08
N SER A 140 -9.31 -5.88 -25.28
CA SER A 140 -9.88 -7.15 -24.79
C SER A 140 -9.21 -8.36 -25.41
N ALA A 141 -8.84 -8.28 -26.69
CA ALA A 141 -8.08 -9.34 -27.35
C ALA A 141 -6.68 -9.50 -26.75
N PHE A 142 -5.99 -8.39 -26.41
CA PHE A 142 -4.70 -8.46 -25.72
C PHE A 142 -4.83 -9.03 -24.30
N VAL A 143 -5.85 -8.62 -23.54
CA VAL A 143 -6.16 -9.20 -22.21
C VAL A 143 -6.36 -10.72 -22.33
N ASN A 144 -7.10 -11.18 -23.33
CA ASN A 144 -7.32 -12.60 -23.56
C ASN A 144 -6.05 -13.37 -23.94
N GLN A 145 -5.11 -12.76 -24.66
CA GLN A 145 -3.82 -13.40 -24.95
C GLN A 145 -2.98 -13.55 -23.67
N GLY A 146 -2.95 -12.53 -22.81
CA GLY A 146 -2.30 -12.64 -21.51
C GLY A 146 -2.96 -13.70 -20.62
N TYR A 147 -4.30 -13.73 -20.57
CA TYR A 147 -5.06 -14.75 -19.84
C TYR A 147 -4.73 -16.16 -20.33
N ALA A 148 -4.78 -16.38 -21.65
CA ALA A 148 -4.50 -17.68 -22.25
C ALA A 148 -3.06 -18.15 -21.96
N ALA A 149 -2.08 -17.25 -22.06
CA ALA A 149 -0.68 -17.55 -21.73
C ALA A 149 -0.52 -17.95 -20.25
N VAL A 150 -1.15 -17.22 -19.33
CA VAL A 150 -1.14 -17.57 -17.90
C VAL A 150 -1.71 -18.97 -17.69
N LYS A 151 -2.90 -19.26 -18.25
CA LYS A 151 -3.57 -20.55 -18.05
C LYS A 151 -2.84 -21.71 -18.70
N ALA A 152 -2.15 -21.48 -19.82
CA ALA A 152 -1.31 -22.50 -20.47
C ALA A 152 -0.12 -22.91 -19.59
N VAL A 153 0.50 -21.97 -18.88
CA VAL A 153 1.62 -22.27 -17.98
C VAL A 153 1.13 -22.78 -16.61
N SER A 154 0.09 -22.16 -16.05
CA SER A 154 -0.45 -22.47 -14.73
C SER A 154 -1.97 -22.25 -14.70
N PRO A 155 -2.79 -23.32 -14.81
CA PRO A 155 -4.25 -23.18 -14.80
C PRO A 155 -4.81 -22.68 -13.46
N THR A 156 -4.04 -22.83 -12.36
CA THR A 156 -4.43 -22.40 -11.01
C THR A 156 -4.07 -20.93 -10.72
N THR A 157 -3.15 -20.33 -11.47
CA THR A 157 -2.76 -18.92 -11.27
C THR A 157 -3.91 -18.01 -11.68
N LYS A 158 -4.30 -17.09 -10.80
CA LYS A 158 -5.40 -16.15 -11.03
C LYS A 158 -4.93 -14.96 -11.86
N VAL A 159 -5.71 -14.58 -12.86
CA VAL A 159 -5.42 -13.45 -13.74
C VAL A 159 -6.10 -12.19 -13.23
N ILE A 160 -5.32 -11.15 -12.96
CA ILE A 160 -5.78 -9.82 -12.55
C ILE A 160 -5.82 -8.91 -13.78
N VAL A 161 -6.92 -8.18 -13.94
CA VAL A 161 -6.96 -6.96 -14.76
C VAL A 161 -7.03 -5.76 -13.81
N HIS A 162 -6.14 -4.79 -14.00
CA HIS A 162 -5.85 -3.74 -13.02
C HIS A 162 -6.21 -2.35 -13.56
N PHE A 163 -6.99 -1.61 -12.78
CA PHE A 163 -7.42 -0.25 -13.08
C PHE A 163 -7.09 0.69 -11.90
N ALA A 164 -6.53 1.87 -12.18
CA ALA A 164 -6.24 2.89 -11.16
C ALA A 164 -7.50 3.61 -10.68
N ASN A 165 -7.42 4.37 -9.57
CA ASN A 165 -8.53 5.15 -9.02
C ASN A 165 -9.67 4.30 -8.47
N GLY A 166 -9.35 3.39 -7.54
CA GLY A 166 -10.28 2.47 -6.89
C GLY A 166 -11.51 3.10 -6.24
N GLN A 167 -11.48 4.40 -5.94
CA GLN A 167 -12.61 5.18 -5.43
C GLN A 167 -13.66 5.53 -6.50
N ASN A 168 -13.33 5.45 -7.79
CA ASN A 168 -14.22 5.85 -8.89
C ASN A 168 -15.03 4.66 -9.45
N ASN A 169 -16.15 4.34 -8.80
CA ASN A 169 -17.01 3.21 -9.21
C ASN A 169 -17.57 3.36 -10.63
N GLY A 170 -17.93 4.58 -11.07
CA GLY A 170 -18.45 4.81 -12.42
C GLY A 170 -17.45 4.43 -13.51
N ALA A 171 -16.17 4.77 -13.31
CA ALA A 171 -15.10 4.41 -14.22
C ALA A 171 -14.85 2.89 -14.24
N PHE A 172 -14.86 2.23 -13.07
CA PHE A 172 -14.73 0.77 -12.97
C PHE A 172 -15.85 0.05 -13.73
N ARG A 173 -17.10 0.50 -13.57
CA ARG A 173 -18.25 -0.07 -14.30
C ARG A 173 -18.07 0.05 -15.80
N TYR A 174 -17.80 1.27 -16.31
CA TYR A 174 -17.57 1.49 -17.74
C TYR A 174 -16.48 0.56 -18.29
N TYR A 175 -15.37 0.46 -17.57
CA TYR A 175 -14.21 -0.32 -17.96
C TYR A 175 -14.49 -1.82 -18.01
N PHE A 176 -14.97 -2.39 -16.89
CA PHE A 176 -15.20 -3.84 -16.80
C PHE A 176 -16.44 -4.31 -17.56
N ASP A 177 -17.46 -3.45 -17.74
CA ASP A 177 -18.60 -3.75 -18.62
C ASP A 177 -18.14 -3.78 -20.09
N GLY A 178 -17.26 -2.86 -20.49
CA GLY A 178 -16.66 -2.84 -21.83
C GLY A 178 -15.83 -4.10 -22.11
N LEU A 179 -14.99 -4.52 -21.16
CA LEU A 179 -14.23 -5.77 -21.23
C LEU A 179 -15.16 -7.00 -21.33
N LYS A 180 -16.19 -7.07 -20.50
CA LYS A 180 -17.18 -8.15 -20.53
C LYS A 180 -17.90 -8.23 -21.88
N ALA A 181 -18.35 -7.09 -22.40
CA ALA A 181 -19.05 -7.00 -23.68
C ALA A 181 -18.17 -7.42 -24.87
N ASN A 182 -16.84 -7.37 -24.71
CA ASN A 182 -15.86 -7.81 -25.69
C ASN A 182 -15.22 -9.17 -25.34
N ASN A 183 -15.86 -9.95 -24.46
CA ASN A 183 -15.48 -11.32 -24.10
C ASN A 183 -14.05 -11.43 -23.53
N ALA A 184 -13.56 -10.40 -22.84
CA ALA A 184 -12.30 -10.50 -22.11
C ALA A 184 -12.45 -11.46 -20.90
N ASN A 185 -11.38 -12.19 -20.58
CA ASN A 185 -11.32 -13.11 -19.45
C ASN A 185 -10.36 -12.58 -18.38
N TRP A 186 -10.80 -12.65 -17.13
CA TRP A 186 -10.03 -12.34 -15.92
C TRP A 186 -10.62 -13.10 -14.74
N ASP A 187 -9.86 -13.26 -13.65
CA ASP A 187 -10.34 -13.91 -12.43
C ASP A 187 -10.52 -12.89 -11.29
N VAL A 188 -9.69 -11.84 -11.29
CA VAL A 188 -9.62 -10.84 -10.21
C VAL A 188 -9.62 -9.43 -10.80
N ILE A 189 -10.33 -8.52 -10.13
CA ILE A 189 -10.35 -7.08 -10.43
C ILE A 189 -9.34 -6.40 -9.49
N GLY A 190 -8.25 -5.90 -10.06
CA GLY A 190 -7.21 -5.16 -9.35
C GLY A 190 -7.52 -3.66 -9.32
N LEU A 191 -7.27 -3.02 -8.19
CA LEU A 191 -7.37 -1.57 -8.06
C LEU A 191 -6.13 -0.95 -7.42
N SER A 192 -5.78 0.25 -7.87
CA SER A 192 -4.90 1.17 -7.13
C SER A 192 -5.71 2.15 -6.29
N LEU A 193 -5.24 2.50 -5.10
CA LEU A 193 -5.83 3.53 -4.26
C LEU A 193 -4.74 4.41 -3.62
N TYR A 194 -4.60 5.64 -4.10
CA TYR A 194 -3.62 6.61 -3.60
C TYR A 194 -4.33 7.90 -3.15
N PRO A 195 -4.86 7.95 -1.92
CA PRO A 195 -5.37 9.19 -1.33
C PRO A 195 -4.25 10.03 -0.71
N ASP A 196 -4.62 11.19 -0.17
CA ASP A 196 -3.78 12.00 0.72
C ASP A 196 -4.26 11.91 2.19
N ALA A 197 -3.64 12.69 3.08
CA ALA A 197 -3.94 12.68 4.52
C ALA A 197 -5.38 13.10 4.86
N ASP A 198 -6.03 13.89 4.01
CA ASP A 198 -7.38 14.42 4.24
C ASP A 198 -8.46 13.55 3.59
N THR A 199 -8.13 12.94 2.45
CA THR A 199 -9.08 12.22 1.59
C THR A 199 -9.13 10.72 1.87
N TRP A 200 -8.14 10.14 2.56
CA TRP A 200 -8.07 8.69 2.78
C TRP A 200 -9.33 8.07 3.40
N PRO A 201 -10.04 8.67 4.39
CA PRO A 201 -11.22 8.04 4.98
C PRO A 201 -12.35 7.88 3.95
N THR A 202 -12.50 8.90 3.09
CA THR A 202 -13.49 8.93 2.02
C THR A 202 -13.12 7.93 0.91
N PHE A 203 -11.86 7.93 0.48
CA PHE A 203 -11.41 7.09 -0.63
C PHE A 203 -11.46 5.61 -0.29
N THR A 204 -11.08 5.21 0.93
CA THR A 204 -11.19 3.82 1.39
C THR A 204 -12.65 3.36 1.48
N ALA A 205 -13.57 4.21 1.94
CA ALA A 205 -15.01 3.91 1.96
C ALA A 205 -15.58 3.74 0.53
N GLN A 206 -15.20 4.62 -0.39
CA GLN A 206 -15.58 4.54 -1.79
C GLN A 206 -14.98 3.30 -2.47
N ALA A 207 -13.73 2.95 -2.16
CA ALA A 207 -13.09 1.73 -2.65
C ALA A 207 -13.81 0.47 -2.16
N GLN A 208 -14.26 0.44 -0.89
CA GLN A 208 -15.07 -0.66 -0.38
C GLN A 208 -16.40 -0.80 -1.14
N ALA A 209 -17.12 0.31 -1.32
CA ALA A 209 -18.37 0.32 -2.08
C ALA A 209 -18.15 -0.15 -3.52
N ASN A 210 -17.05 0.29 -4.15
CA ASN A 210 -16.66 -0.14 -5.49
C ASN A 210 -16.34 -1.65 -5.53
N MET A 211 -15.52 -2.16 -4.61
CA MET A 211 -15.20 -3.58 -4.50
C MET A 211 -16.46 -4.45 -4.32
N ASN A 212 -17.41 -4.03 -3.50
CA ASN A 212 -18.70 -4.72 -3.32
C ASN A 212 -19.52 -4.75 -4.61
N ASP A 213 -19.60 -3.63 -5.33
CA ASP A 213 -20.27 -3.58 -6.63
C ASP A 213 -19.58 -4.48 -7.67
N MET A 214 -18.25 -4.49 -7.73
CA MET A 214 -17.49 -5.33 -8.67
C MET A 214 -17.77 -6.82 -8.45
N VAL A 215 -17.76 -7.28 -7.20
CA VAL A 215 -18.06 -8.70 -6.87
C VAL A 215 -19.51 -9.06 -7.18
N ALA A 216 -20.46 -8.16 -6.90
CA ALA A 216 -21.88 -8.39 -7.20
C ALA A 216 -22.16 -8.39 -8.71
N ARG A 217 -21.50 -7.50 -9.47
CA ARG A 217 -21.72 -7.28 -10.91
C ARG A 217 -21.08 -8.37 -11.78
N TYR A 218 -19.96 -8.94 -11.32
CA TYR A 218 -19.24 -9.98 -12.05
C TYR A 218 -19.15 -11.26 -11.20
N PRO A 219 -20.17 -12.14 -11.26
CA PRO A 219 -20.19 -13.37 -10.49
C PRO A 219 -18.94 -14.23 -10.70
N GLY A 220 -18.40 -14.75 -9.59
CA GLY A 220 -17.19 -15.57 -9.59
C GLY A 220 -15.88 -14.79 -9.58
N LYS A 221 -15.90 -13.46 -9.79
CA LYS A 221 -14.70 -12.62 -9.70
C LYS A 221 -14.39 -12.23 -8.26
N GLU A 222 -13.12 -11.98 -8.01
CA GLU A 222 -12.58 -11.47 -6.75
C GLU A 222 -12.01 -10.06 -6.95
N VAL A 223 -11.64 -9.38 -5.86
CA VAL A 223 -11.06 -8.04 -5.88
C VAL A 223 -9.79 -7.98 -5.03
N MET A 224 -8.83 -7.16 -5.44
CA MET A 224 -7.57 -6.98 -4.71
C MET A 224 -7.06 -5.56 -4.86
N VAL A 225 -6.65 -4.93 -3.76
CA VAL A 225 -5.94 -3.65 -3.85
C VAL A 225 -4.47 -3.98 -4.13
N VAL A 226 -4.06 -3.82 -5.39
CA VAL A 226 -2.73 -4.21 -5.84
C VAL A 226 -1.69 -3.10 -5.71
N GLU A 227 -2.16 -1.88 -5.45
CA GLU A 227 -1.33 -0.73 -5.16
C GLU A 227 -2.02 0.24 -4.19
N THR A 228 -1.26 0.70 -3.19
CA THR A 228 -1.64 1.83 -2.33
C THR A 228 -0.39 2.45 -1.72
N GLY A 229 -0.52 3.68 -1.23
CA GLY A 229 0.53 4.44 -0.58
C GLY A 229 0.05 5.86 -0.28
N LEU A 230 0.73 6.53 0.65
CA LEU A 230 0.54 7.94 1.01
C LEU A 230 1.91 8.59 1.09
N ALA A 231 1.95 9.92 1.12
CA ALA A 231 3.21 10.63 1.26
C ALA A 231 3.98 10.23 2.53
N ASN A 232 5.29 10.05 2.38
CA ASN A 232 6.20 9.55 3.41
C ASN A 232 6.28 10.44 4.67
N TYR A 233 5.87 11.70 4.57
CA TYR A 233 5.80 12.67 5.66
C TYR A 233 4.48 12.62 6.45
N VAL A 234 3.52 11.76 6.08
CA VAL A 234 2.29 11.51 6.85
C VAL A 234 2.16 10.04 7.29
N PRO A 235 3.18 9.47 7.97
CA PRO A 235 3.25 8.03 8.21
C PRO A 235 2.14 7.51 9.12
N VAL A 236 1.57 8.34 10.01
CA VAL A 236 0.46 7.86 10.85
C VAL A 236 -0.89 7.87 10.15
N ALA A 237 -1.18 8.88 9.32
CA ALA A 237 -2.34 8.83 8.43
C ALA A 237 -2.26 7.59 7.52
N THR A 238 -1.05 7.30 7.02
CA THR A 238 -0.78 6.08 6.23
C THR A 238 -1.12 4.81 7.00
N ARG A 239 -0.67 4.69 8.27
CA ARG A 239 -1.01 3.54 9.13
C ARG A 239 -2.52 3.38 9.30
N GLN A 240 -3.24 4.47 9.58
CA GLN A 240 -4.70 4.44 9.76
C GLN A 240 -5.43 4.01 8.49
N MET A 241 -5.03 4.58 7.35
CA MET A 241 -5.56 4.16 6.06
C MET A 241 -5.34 2.68 5.82
N LEU A 242 -4.13 2.15 6.09
CA LEU A 242 -3.84 0.74 5.86
C LEU A 242 -4.71 -0.18 6.73
N LEU A 243 -4.86 0.13 8.02
CA LEU A 243 -5.73 -0.62 8.93
C LEU A 243 -7.18 -0.64 8.43
N ASP A 244 -7.70 0.52 8.05
CA ASP A 244 -9.07 0.69 7.58
C ASP A 244 -9.29 0.02 6.21
N LEU A 245 -8.37 0.20 5.26
CA LEU A 245 -8.42 -0.40 3.94
C LEU A 245 -8.33 -1.93 4.01
N LEU A 246 -7.44 -2.49 4.82
CA LEU A 246 -7.34 -3.94 5.05
C LEU A 246 -8.66 -4.50 5.61
N ALA A 247 -9.23 -3.85 6.63
CA ALA A 247 -10.51 -4.25 7.22
C ALA A 247 -11.66 -4.20 6.19
N LYS A 248 -11.71 -3.12 5.40
CA LYS A 248 -12.73 -2.94 4.35
C LYS A 248 -12.58 -3.93 3.21
N THR A 249 -11.36 -4.24 2.78
CA THR A 249 -11.08 -5.29 1.78
C THR A 249 -11.49 -6.66 2.34
N GLN A 250 -11.15 -6.97 3.59
CA GLN A 250 -11.56 -8.24 4.23
C GLN A 250 -13.09 -8.37 4.34
N ALA A 251 -13.80 -7.25 4.55
CA ALA A 251 -15.25 -7.22 4.68
C ALA A 251 -16.01 -7.36 3.34
N VAL A 252 -15.31 -7.45 2.20
CA VAL A 252 -15.97 -7.67 0.90
C VAL A 252 -16.72 -9.02 0.90
N PRO A 253 -18.01 -9.06 0.53
CA PRO A 253 -18.85 -10.25 0.64
C PRO A 253 -18.27 -11.52 0.00
N GLY A 254 -18.52 -12.66 0.63
CA GLY A 254 -18.11 -13.97 0.12
C GLY A 254 -16.60 -14.23 0.21
N ASN A 255 -15.89 -13.51 1.09
CA ASN A 255 -14.43 -13.57 1.22
C ASN A 255 -13.71 -13.24 -0.10
N LYS A 256 -14.28 -12.29 -0.87
CA LYS A 256 -13.80 -11.97 -2.22
C LYS A 256 -12.77 -10.87 -2.29
N GLY A 257 -12.50 -10.17 -1.18
CA GLY A 257 -11.35 -9.26 -1.06
C GLY A 257 -10.08 -10.00 -0.66
N LEU A 258 -9.11 -10.05 -1.58
CA LEU A 258 -7.94 -10.94 -1.46
C LEU A 258 -6.77 -10.36 -0.66
N GLY A 259 -6.71 -9.03 -0.53
CA GLY A 259 -5.65 -8.35 0.20
C GLY A 259 -5.34 -6.96 -0.33
N VAL A 260 -4.34 -6.34 0.30
CA VAL A 260 -3.84 -5.00 0.02
C VAL A 260 -2.32 -5.07 -0.11
N LEU A 261 -1.76 -4.41 -1.12
CA LEU A 261 -0.33 -4.35 -1.39
C LEU A 261 0.16 -2.89 -1.37
N TYR A 262 1.16 -2.59 -0.55
CA TYR A 262 1.84 -1.30 -0.54
C TYR A 262 2.84 -1.22 -1.69
N TRP A 263 2.85 -0.12 -2.44
CA TRP A 263 3.78 0.07 -3.55
C TRP A 263 5.12 0.64 -3.08
N GLU A 264 6.21 -0.10 -3.30
CA GLU A 264 7.60 0.29 -2.97
C GLU A 264 7.77 0.93 -1.58
N PRO A 265 7.36 0.26 -0.49
CA PRO A 265 7.43 0.85 0.85
C PRO A 265 8.88 1.25 1.23
N GLN A 266 9.89 0.56 0.73
CA GLN A 266 11.29 0.83 1.03
C GLN A 266 11.89 2.04 0.29
N ALA A 267 11.11 2.79 -0.50
CA ALA A 267 11.61 3.96 -1.20
C ALA A 267 11.73 5.19 -0.26
N TYR A 268 12.94 5.74 -0.11
CA TYR A 268 13.18 6.93 0.74
C TYR A 268 14.11 8.00 0.12
N ASN A 269 14.59 7.80 -1.10
CA ASN A 269 15.36 8.77 -1.88
C ASN A 269 15.51 8.32 -3.35
N TRP A 270 14.39 7.98 -4.00
CA TRP A 270 14.42 7.41 -5.34
C TRP A 270 13.69 8.32 -6.33
N LYS A 271 14.44 9.09 -7.12
CA LYS A 271 13.92 9.95 -8.22
C LYS A 271 12.76 10.87 -7.81
N GLY A 272 12.77 11.37 -6.58
CA GLY A 272 11.70 12.23 -6.05
C GLY A 272 10.39 11.49 -5.74
N TYR A 273 10.38 10.15 -5.74
CA TYR A 273 9.22 9.38 -5.30
C TYR A 273 9.02 9.53 -3.79
N MET A 274 7.85 10.07 -3.41
CA MET A 274 7.55 10.46 -2.02
C MET A 274 6.50 9.58 -1.35
N LEU A 275 5.99 8.52 -1.98
CA LEU A 275 4.94 7.67 -1.36
C LEU A 275 5.49 6.38 -0.75
N GLY A 276 6.79 6.34 -0.43
CA GLY A 276 7.37 5.24 0.32
C GLY A 276 7.03 5.33 1.82
N ALA A 277 7.36 4.27 2.54
CA ALA A 277 7.15 4.11 3.97
C ALA A 277 8.48 3.95 4.73
N TRP A 278 9.62 4.39 4.16
CA TRP A 278 10.93 4.37 4.80
C TRP A 278 11.47 5.78 5.04
N GLY A 279 12.19 5.93 6.15
CA GLY A 279 12.96 7.12 6.48
C GLY A 279 14.36 7.11 5.85
N THR A 280 14.98 8.29 5.79
CA THR A 280 16.38 8.45 5.38
C THR A 280 17.37 7.82 6.34
N ASP A 281 16.93 7.44 7.55
CA ASP A 281 17.67 6.68 8.54
C ASP A 281 17.72 5.17 8.23
N GLY A 282 17.10 4.73 7.12
CA GLY A 282 17.08 3.34 6.68
C GLY A 282 16.07 2.44 7.40
N ARG A 283 15.17 3.02 8.21
CA ARG A 283 14.10 2.31 8.92
C ARG A 283 12.75 2.52 8.26
N ALA A 284 11.84 1.57 8.44
CA ALA A 284 10.45 1.81 8.11
C ALA A 284 9.84 2.83 9.08
N THR A 285 8.93 3.65 8.57
CA THR A 285 8.09 4.51 9.40
C THR A 285 6.97 3.69 10.04
N VAL A 286 6.24 4.31 10.96
CA VAL A 286 5.06 3.72 11.62
C VAL A 286 3.92 3.38 10.64
N ALA A 287 3.99 3.82 9.38
CA ALA A 287 3.06 3.41 8.33
C ALA A 287 2.97 1.89 8.20
N MET A 288 4.12 1.20 8.21
CA MET A 288 4.18 -0.24 7.99
C MET A 288 3.55 -1.07 9.10
N ASP A 289 3.37 -0.51 10.30
CA ASP A 289 2.62 -1.16 11.39
C ASP A 289 1.13 -1.33 11.06
N GLY A 290 0.64 -0.74 9.97
CA GLY A 290 -0.73 -0.97 9.47
C GLY A 290 -0.97 -2.38 8.95
N PHE A 291 0.09 -3.12 8.60
CA PHE A 291 0.01 -4.52 8.14
C PHE A 291 0.11 -5.56 9.27
N LEU A 292 0.61 -5.15 10.43
CA LEU A 292 0.62 -6.04 11.58
C LEU A 292 -0.83 -6.39 11.94
N PRO A 293 -1.09 -7.63 12.41
CA PRO A 293 -2.38 -7.97 13.00
C PRO A 293 -2.74 -6.86 13.96
N ALA A 294 -3.94 -6.29 13.81
CA ALA A 294 -4.34 -5.16 14.61
C ALA A 294 -4.03 -5.49 16.07
N PRO A 295 -3.08 -4.81 16.74
CA PRO A 295 -3.11 -4.83 18.18
C PRO A 295 -4.52 -4.35 18.55
N THR A 296 -5.12 -4.92 19.61
CA THR A 296 -6.36 -4.37 20.16
C THR A 296 -6.18 -2.85 20.19
N PRO A 297 -6.99 -2.07 19.44
CA PRO A 297 -6.59 -0.74 19.02
C PRO A 297 -6.10 0.07 20.21
N PRO A 298 -4.95 0.77 20.12
CA PRO A 298 -4.64 1.75 21.13
C PRO A 298 -5.77 2.76 21.09
N LEU A 299 -6.50 2.87 22.19
CA LEU A 299 -7.65 3.77 22.31
C LEU A 299 -7.26 5.24 22.10
N VAL A 300 -5.97 5.54 22.20
CA VAL A 300 -5.37 6.87 22.10
C VAL A 300 -4.87 7.10 20.67
N ASN A 301 -5.34 8.18 20.04
CA ASN A 301 -4.83 8.70 18.77
C ASN A 301 -3.44 9.32 18.97
N ASN A 302 -2.55 9.18 17.98
CA ASN A 302 -1.18 9.68 18.06
C ASN A 302 -0.43 9.38 19.38
N PRO A 303 -0.40 8.12 19.88
CA PRO A 303 0.14 7.82 21.20
C PRO A 303 1.66 8.03 21.30
N GLY A 304 2.36 8.11 20.16
CA GLY A 304 3.80 8.37 20.09
C GLY A 304 4.17 9.80 19.68
N PHE A 305 3.21 10.70 19.43
CA PHE A 305 3.46 12.07 18.96
C PHE A 305 4.14 12.18 17.57
N GLU A 306 3.85 11.24 16.68
CA GLU A 306 4.50 11.03 15.36
C GLU A 306 3.69 11.57 14.16
N TYR A 307 2.55 12.23 14.35
CA TYR A 307 1.71 12.69 13.23
C TYR A 307 2.38 13.79 12.39
N THR A 308 3.41 14.46 12.90
CA THR A 308 4.06 15.63 12.27
C THR A 308 5.55 15.71 12.57
N ALA A 309 6.19 16.76 12.03
CA ALA A 309 7.45 17.30 12.54
C ALA A 309 7.28 17.97 13.92
N ALA A 310 8.41 18.40 14.51
CA ALA A 310 8.42 19.18 15.74
C ALA A 310 7.48 20.40 15.66
N THR A 311 6.57 20.54 16.61
CA THR A 311 5.52 21.57 16.62
C THR A 311 5.15 21.97 18.05
N GLN A 312 4.71 23.21 18.26
CA GLN A 312 4.15 23.71 19.52
C GLN A 312 2.65 23.43 19.70
N ASN A 313 2.09 22.56 18.84
CA ASN A 313 0.71 22.11 18.94
C ASN A 313 0.65 20.61 18.62
N PRO A 314 0.78 19.72 19.62
CA PRO A 314 0.80 18.28 19.40
C PRO A 314 -0.48 17.79 18.70
N LEU A 315 -0.39 17.49 17.41
CA LEU A 315 -1.57 17.11 16.63
C LEU A 315 -2.19 15.80 17.12
N GLY A 316 -3.53 15.73 17.11
CA GLY A 316 -4.29 14.61 17.67
C GLY A 316 -4.44 14.66 19.19
N TRP A 317 -3.89 15.69 19.84
CA TRP A 317 -4.04 15.97 21.26
C TRP A 317 -4.55 17.40 21.47
N THR A 318 -5.09 17.67 22.65
CA THR A 318 -5.58 18.97 23.08
C THR A 318 -4.65 19.53 24.15
N THR A 319 -3.98 20.64 23.83
CA THR A 319 -3.26 21.46 24.80
C THR A 319 -4.25 22.34 25.58
N THR A 320 -4.19 22.30 26.90
CA THR A 320 -4.91 23.21 27.81
C THR A 320 -3.91 23.89 28.72
N SER A 321 -3.98 25.22 28.79
CA SER A 321 -3.18 26.04 29.69
C SER A 321 -3.90 27.38 29.91
N THR A 322 -3.59 28.06 31.03
CA THR A 322 -4.06 29.43 31.29
C THR A 322 -3.26 30.48 30.51
N ALA A 323 -1.97 30.25 30.27
CA ALA A 323 -1.09 31.21 29.58
C ALA A 323 0.13 30.58 28.86
N ASP A 324 0.39 29.29 29.05
CA ASP A 324 1.65 28.62 28.70
C ASP A 324 1.44 27.46 27.72
N ALA A 325 0.53 27.60 26.76
CA ALA A 325 0.32 26.58 25.74
C ALA A 325 1.59 26.30 24.91
N ASP A 326 2.49 27.28 24.80
CA ASP A 326 3.79 27.18 24.13
C ASP A 326 4.82 26.30 24.86
N ALA A 327 4.56 25.93 26.12
CA ALA A 327 5.35 24.94 26.84
C ALA A 327 5.10 23.51 26.36
N ASP A 328 4.03 23.28 25.59
CA ASP A 328 3.66 21.99 25.02
C ASP A 328 4.13 21.86 23.59
N LYS A 329 5.09 20.97 23.36
CA LYS A 329 5.65 20.76 22.02
C LYS A 329 5.98 19.31 21.75
N THR A 330 6.09 18.97 20.48
CA THR A 330 6.73 17.75 20.02
C THR A 330 8.13 18.07 19.53
N GLU A 331 9.11 17.26 19.90
CA GLU A 331 10.48 17.39 19.43
C GLU A 331 11.20 16.05 19.49
N GLY A 332 12.35 15.94 18.82
CA GLY A 332 13.17 14.72 18.84
C GLY A 332 14.38 14.84 19.77
N PRO A 333 15.05 13.72 20.07
CA PRO A 333 14.71 12.36 19.64
C PRO A 333 13.64 11.71 20.54
N GLY A 334 12.70 10.98 19.95
CA GLY A 334 11.74 10.15 20.69
C GLY A 334 12.32 8.81 21.14
N HIS A 335 11.66 8.13 22.09
CA HIS A 335 12.09 6.82 22.60
C HIS A 335 11.95 5.70 21.56
N SER A 336 10.77 5.57 20.95
CA SER A 336 10.46 4.51 19.96
C SER A 336 10.23 5.06 18.54
N GLY A 337 10.43 6.36 18.34
CA GLY A 337 10.08 7.10 17.12
C GLY A 337 10.89 8.37 16.98
N GLN A 338 10.55 9.22 16.01
CA GLN A 338 11.33 10.43 15.73
C GLN A 338 11.05 11.53 16.75
N PHE A 339 9.84 11.57 17.31
CA PHE A 339 9.37 12.66 18.15
C PHE A 339 8.88 12.15 19.51
N GLN A 340 8.80 13.08 20.45
CA GLN A 340 8.21 12.88 21.78
C GLN A 340 7.44 14.13 22.16
N LEU A 341 6.46 13.97 23.05
CA LEU A 341 5.91 15.09 23.80
C LEU A 341 6.98 15.64 24.74
N THR A 342 7.15 16.95 24.74
CA THR A 342 7.97 17.67 25.72
C THR A 342 7.17 18.80 26.32
N HIS A 343 7.05 18.78 27.65
CA HIS A 343 6.57 19.90 28.44
C HIS A 343 7.77 20.66 29.00
N TYR A 344 8.07 21.83 28.45
CA TYR A 344 9.22 22.63 28.86
C TYR A 344 9.02 24.12 28.61
N LYS A 345 9.40 24.93 29.61
CA LYS A 345 9.61 26.37 29.48
C LYS A 345 10.70 26.81 30.47
N ALA A 346 11.41 27.89 30.17
CA ALA A 346 12.42 28.45 31.06
C ALA A 346 11.81 29.19 32.27
N THR A 347 10.56 29.60 32.17
CA THR A 347 9.78 30.23 33.24
C THR A 347 8.82 29.23 33.88
N ALA A 348 8.20 29.58 35.00
CA ALA A 348 7.09 28.81 35.54
C ALA A 348 6.00 28.63 34.48
N TYR A 349 5.44 27.42 34.40
CA TYR A 349 4.42 27.05 33.44
C TYR A 349 3.44 26.05 34.04
N SER A 350 2.22 26.04 33.51
CA SER A 350 1.22 24.99 33.77
C SER A 350 0.55 24.61 32.45
N VAL A 351 0.73 23.37 32.02
CA VAL A 351 0.17 22.87 30.76
C VAL A 351 -0.33 21.44 30.91
N THR A 352 -1.36 21.09 30.15
CA THR A 352 -1.94 19.75 30.07
C THR A 352 -2.13 19.38 28.61
N THR A 353 -1.60 18.22 28.22
CA THR A 353 -1.86 17.60 26.91
C THR A 353 -2.81 16.44 27.12
N SER A 354 -3.96 16.44 26.47
CA SER A 354 -5.02 15.47 26.74
C SER A 354 -5.74 14.99 25.47
N GLN A 355 -6.42 13.86 25.57
CA GLN A 355 -7.29 13.36 24.53
C GLN A 355 -8.55 12.76 25.14
N VAL A 356 -9.68 12.98 24.49
CA VAL A 356 -10.96 12.37 24.88
C VAL A 356 -11.18 11.13 24.02
N ILE A 357 -11.38 9.99 24.68
CA ILE A 357 -11.71 8.71 24.05
C ILE A 357 -13.21 8.50 24.24
N SER A 358 -13.98 8.71 23.17
CA SER A 358 -15.43 8.55 23.20
C SER A 358 -15.85 7.10 23.01
N ASN A 359 -17.04 6.74 23.51
CA ASN A 359 -17.65 5.41 23.35
C ASN A 359 -16.79 4.25 23.88
N LEU A 360 -16.02 4.50 24.94
CA LEU A 360 -15.22 3.47 25.59
C LEU A 360 -16.15 2.47 26.31
N PRO A 361 -16.15 1.17 25.95
CA PRO A 361 -16.95 0.18 26.67
C PRO A 361 -16.56 0.09 28.15
N ASN A 362 -17.46 -0.39 29.01
CA ASN A 362 -17.08 -0.70 30.39
C ASN A 362 -16.06 -1.85 30.40
N GLY A 363 -14.92 -1.62 31.03
CA GLY A 363 -13.83 -2.60 31.07
C GLY A 363 -12.64 -2.11 31.88
N THR A 364 -11.63 -2.98 31.99
CA THR A 364 -10.32 -2.63 32.58
C THR A 364 -9.37 -2.21 31.47
N TYR A 365 -8.69 -1.08 31.67
CA TYR A 365 -7.76 -0.51 30.69
C TYR A 365 -6.40 -0.27 31.33
N THR A 366 -5.34 -0.30 30.53
CA THR A 366 -3.99 0.02 30.97
C THR A 366 -3.44 1.18 30.16
N LEU A 367 -3.05 2.26 30.84
CA LEU A 367 -2.29 3.37 30.27
C LEU A 367 -0.79 3.12 30.53
N ARG A 368 0.05 3.28 29.51
CA ARG A 368 1.51 3.16 29.62
C ARG A 368 2.18 4.29 28.86
N ALA A 369 3.28 4.80 29.40
CA ALA A 369 4.14 5.77 28.73
C ALA A 369 5.60 5.50 29.08
N TRP A 370 6.51 5.80 28.15
CA TRP A 370 7.92 5.98 28.47
C TRP A 370 8.13 7.44 28.82
N VAL A 371 8.70 7.71 29.99
CA VAL A 371 8.86 9.07 30.51
C VAL A 371 10.32 9.30 30.85
N GLN A 372 10.85 10.42 30.38
CA GLN A 372 12.13 10.97 30.82
C GLN A 372 11.86 12.32 31.46
N SER A 373 12.30 12.52 32.70
CA SER A 373 12.19 13.79 33.43
C SER A 373 13.57 14.33 33.78
N GLY A 374 13.80 15.63 33.58
CA GLY A 374 15.10 16.27 33.80
C GLY A 374 15.05 17.61 34.55
N GLY A 375 13.95 17.96 35.23
CA GLY A 375 13.76 19.30 35.81
C GLY A 375 13.04 19.34 37.17
N GLY A 376 13.15 20.49 37.83
CA GLY A 376 12.59 20.80 39.17
C GLY A 376 11.09 21.13 39.18
N GLN A 377 10.28 20.46 38.35
CA GLN A 377 8.83 20.60 38.40
C GLN A 377 8.30 20.11 39.76
N THR A 378 7.42 20.87 40.39
CA THR A 378 6.78 20.48 41.65
C THR A 378 5.69 19.42 41.46
N THR A 379 5.20 19.23 40.23
CA THR A 379 4.18 18.23 39.88
C THR A 379 4.33 17.79 38.42
N CYS A 380 4.30 16.47 38.20
CA CYS A 380 4.22 15.84 36.88
C CYS A 380 3.30 14.61 37.01
N GLN A 381 2.26 14.51 36.18
CA GLN A 381 1.20 13.51 36.34
C GLN A 381 0.81 12.90 34.99
N LEU A 382 0.49 11.61 35.00
CA LEU A 382 -0.13 10.89 33.90
C LEU A 382 -1.39 10.22 34.45
N TYR A 383 -2.58 10.57 33.95
CA TYR A 383 -3.83 10.09 34.53
C TYR A 383 -4.94 9.88 33.50
N GLY A 384 -5.94 9.08 33.87
CA GLY A 384 -7.20 8.92 33.16
C GLY A 384 -8.36 9.58 33.91
N ARG A 385 -9.28 10.23 33.19
CA ARG A 385 -10.50 10.84 33.75
C ARG A 385 -11.76 10.35 33.05
N SER A 386 -12.84 10.15 33.82
CA SER A 386 -14.19 9.91 33.30
C SER A 386 -15.14 10.95 33.89
N GLY A 387 -15.72 11.80 33.03
CA GLY A 387 -16.46 12.98 33.50
C GLY A 387 -15.58 13.95 34.30
N THR A 388 -16.06 14.43 35.45
CA THR A 388 -15.32 15.31 36.37
C THR A 388 -14.51 14.56 37.43
N ALA A 389 -14.58 13.23 37.46
CA ALA A 389 -13.89 12.41 38.45
C ALA A 389 -12.56 11.88 37.90
N GLU A 390 -11.49 12.11 38.67
CA GLU A 390 -10.18 11.48 38.47
C GLU A 390 -10.27 9.98 38.83
N GLN A 391 -9.74 9.09 37.97
CA GLN A 391 -9.93 7.64 38.12
C GLN A 391 -8.63 6.86 38.40
N ALA A 392 -7.46 7.36 37.98
CA ALA A 392 -6.16 6.74 38.27
C ALA A 392 -4.99 7.71 38.01
N ARG A 393 -3.97 7.70 38.88
CA ARG A 393 -2.67 8.41 38.75
C ARG A 393 -1.53 7.44 38.54
#